data_AF-A0A7V5PAJ1-F1
#
_entry.id   AF-A0A7V5PAJ1-F1
#
_cell.length_a   1.000
_cell.length_b   1.000
_cell.length_c   1.000
_cell.angle_alpha   90.00
_cell.angle_beta   90.00
_cell.angle_gamma   90.00
#
_symmetry.space_group_name_H-M   'P 1'
#
loop_
_entity.id
_entity.type
_entity.pdbx_description
1 polymer ?
#
loop_
_entity_poly.entity_id
_entity_poly.type
_entity_poly.pdbx_seq_one_letter_code
_entity_poly.pdbx_strand_id
1 'polypeptide(L)'
;MTKYIIRRIIWSIPVLLALLLAVFLLMRAIPGGPFDFAGEKSLPAATRRNLERKYGLDKPLATQFINYLGSIVLHGDLGPTFRQPGRTVNDIVGESFPISAQLGLMAIGLALIIGIPAGIIAALNHNTWADYLAS
;
A
#
# COMPACT_ATOMS: atom_id res chain seq x y z
N MET A 1 -22.00 12.91 -14.88
CA MET A 1 -21.33 12.09 -13.84
C MET A 1 -20.31 11.10 -14.41
N THR A 2 -20.63 10.30 -15.44
CA THR A 2 -19.69 9.30 -16.03
C THR A 2 -18.37 9.91 -16.52
N LYS A 3 -18.41 11.04 -17.26
CA LYS A 3 -17.21 11.76 -17.71
C LYS A 3 -16.32 12.24 -16.55
N TYR A 4 -16.91 12.60 -15.43
CA TYR A 4 -16.18 13.01 -14.23
C TYR A 4 -15.52 11.81 -13.53
N ILE A 5 -16.23 10.68 -13.41
CA ILE A 5 -15.69 9.44 -12.84
C ILE A 5 -14.51 8.94 -13.67
N ILE A 6 -14.66 8.87 -15.00
CA ILE A 6 -13.57 8.46 -15.91
C ILE A 6 -12.36 9.37 -15.76
N ARG A 7 -12.58 10.70 -15.78
CA ARG A 7 -11.49 11.66 -15.57
C ARG A 7 -10.78 11.42 -14.24
N ARG A 8 -11.52 11.18 -13.16
CA ARG A 8 -10.95 10.93 -11.82
C ARG A 8 -10.14 9.63 -11.77
N ILE A 9 -10.60 8.57 -12.41
CA ILE A 9 -9.86 7.30 -12.53
C ILE A 9 -8.57 7.52 -13.30
N ILE A 10 -8.60 8.24 -14.43
CA ILE A 10 -7.40 8.57 -15.20
C ILE A 10 -6.39 9.35 -14.36
N TRP A 11 -6.84 10.33 -13.57
CA TRP A 11 -5.97 11.09 -12.65
C TRP A 11 -5.42 10.26 -11.49
N SER A 12 -6.09 9.17 -11.07
CA SER A 12 -5.54 8.29 -10.04
C SER A 12 -4.37 7.42 -10.53
N ILE A 13 -4.28 7.11 -11.83
CA ILE A 13 -3.20 6.29 -12.40
C ILE A 13 -1.82 6.89 -12.12
N PRO A 14 -1.51 8.17 -12.45
CA PRO A 14 -0.20 8.74 -12.18
C PRO A 14 0.10 8.85 -10.68
N VAL A 15 -0.92 9.08 -9.84
CA VAL A 15 -0.76 9.12 -8.38
C VAL A 15 -0.38 7.74 -7.84
N LEU A 16 -1.07 6.68 -8.29
CA LEU A 16 -0.75 5.30 -7.92
C LEU A 16 0.64 4.90 -8.40
N LEU A 17 1.02 5.29 -9.61
CA LEU A 17 2.34 4.98 -10.15
C LEU A 17 3.45 5.70 -9.37
N ALA A 18 3.25 6.97 -9.02
CA ALA A 18 4.17 7.71 -8.17
C ALA A 18 4.28 7.08 -6.77
N LEU A 19 3.16 6.63 -6.19
CA LEU A 19 3.15 5.94 -4.91
C LEU A 19 3.90 4.60 -4.96
N LEU A 20 3.63 3.77 -5.99
CA LEU A 20 4.33 2.50 -6.20
C LEU A 20 5.84 2.72 -6.35
N LEU A 21 6.24 3.72 -7.14
CA LEU A 21 7.64 4.08 -7.29
C LEU A 21 8.26 4.53 -5.97
N ALA A 22 7.56 5.38 -5.21
CA ALA A 22 8.04 5.85 -3.91
C ALA A 22 8.23 4.70 -2.92
N VAL A 23 7.24 3.81 -2.80
CA VAL A 23 7.32 2.63 -1.91
C VAL A 23 8.42 1.68 -2.38
N PHE A 24 8.56 1.45 -3.69
CA PHE A 24 9.61 0.61 -4.25
C PHE A 24 11.02 1.15 -3.92
N LEU A 25 11.23 2.45 -4.11
CA LEU A 25 12.49 3.11 -3.78
C LEU A 25 12.76 3.08 -2.27
N LEU A 26 11.74 3.32 -1.45
CA LEU A 26 11.85 3.26 0.00
C LEU A 26 12.25 1.85 0.46
N MET A 27 11.60 0.81 -0.05
CA MET A 27 11.95 -0.58 0.25
C MET A 27 13.37 -0.93 -0.18
N ARG A 28 13.86 -0.39 -1.30
CA ARG A 28 15.23 -0.62 -1.77
C ARG A 28 16.27 0.21 -1.02
N ALA A 29 15.87 1.34 -0.43
CA ALA A 29 16.73 2.20 0.38
C ALA A 29 16.97 1.64 1.78
N ILE A 30 16.12 0.72 2.27
CA ILE A 30 16.33 0.05 3.55
C ILE A 30 17.62 -0.77 3.46
N PRO A 31 18.59 -0.55 4.37
CA PRO A 31 19.83 -1.32 4.40
C PRO A 31 19.53 -2.76 4.81
N GLY A 32 19.93 -3.71 3.95
CA GLY A 32 19.69 -5.13 4.12
C GLY A 32 18.66 -5.68 3.11
N GLY A 33 19.02 -6.78 2.46
CA GLY A 33 18.18 -7.46 1.49
C GLY A 33 17.09 -8.33 2.14
N PRO A 34 16.06 -8.72 1.39
CA PRO A 34 14.99 -9.61 1.87
C PRO A 34 15.49 -10.95 2.43
N PHE A 35 16.69 -11.36 2.02
CA PHE A 35 17.35 -12.61 2.42
C PHE A 35 18.47 -12.42 3.44
N ASP A 36 18.73 -11.18 3.89
CA ASP A 36 19.73 -10.92 4.93
C ASP A 36 19.19 -11.22 6.33
N PHE A 37 17.87 -11.15 6.49
CA PHE A 37 17.17 -11.37 7.75
C PHE A 37 16.30 -12.63 7.77
N ALA A 38 16.58 -13.61 6.90
CA ALA A 38 15.83 -14.88 6.81
C ALA A 38 16.08 -15.85 7.99
N GLY A 39 16.28 -15.33 9.21
CA GLY A 39 16.53 -16.06 10.46
C GLY A 39 17.78 -15.58 11.23
N GLU A 40 18.07 -16.23 12.36
CA GLU A 40 19.26 -16.03 13.23
C GLU A 40 20.59 -16.44 12.57
N LYS A 41 20.57 -17.07 11.40
CA LYS A 41 21.77 -17.44 10.64
C LYS A 41 21.73 -16.83 9.25
N SER A 42 22.75 -16.02 8.95
CA SER A 42 23.04 -15.54 7.60
C SER A 42 23.07 -16.72 6.61
N LEU A 43 22.27 -16.64 5.55
CA LEU A 43 22.29 -17.65 4.48
C LEU A 43 23.70 -17.73 3.86
N PRO A 44 24.18 -18.94 3.50
CA PRO A 44 25.41 -19.09 2.73
C PRO A 44 25.36 -18.24 1.45
N ALA A 45 26.47 -17.57 1.11
CA ALA A 45 26.51 -16.62 0.00
C ALA A 45 26.09 -17.23 -1.35
N ALA A 46 26.33 -18.53 -1.56
CA ALA A 46 25.89 -19.26 -2.75
C ALA A 46 24.36 -19.39 -2.82
N THR A 47 23.70 -19.71 -1.70
CA THR A 47 22.24 -19.81 -1.61
C THR A 47 21.60 -18.45 -1.81
N ARG A 48 22.18 -17.38 -1.23
CA ARG A 48 21.71 -16.01 -1.40
C ARG A 48 21.70 -15.60 -2.88
N ARG A 49 22.80 -15.80 -3.60
CA ARG A 49 22.90 -15.46 -5.03
C ARG A 49 21.88 -16.22 -5.88
N ASN A 50 21.62 -17.49 -5.56
CA ASN A 50 20.61 -18.28 -6.28
C ASN A 50 19.20 -17.76 -6.03
N LEU A 51 18.89 -17.33 -4.79
CA LEU A 51 17.61 -16.69 -4.47
C LEU A 51 17.48 -15.32 -5.14
N GLU A 52 18.50 -14.48 -5.08
CA GLU A 52 18.51 -13.17 -5.76
C GLU A 52 18.22 -13.30 -7.25
N ARG A 53 18.85 -14.27 -7.93
CA ARG A 53 18.55 -14.57 -9.35
C ARG A 53 17.13 -15.09 -9.56
N LYS A 54 16.66 -15.99 -8.70
CA LYS A 54 15.30 -16.55 -8.78
C LYS A 54 14.22 -15.47 -8.68
N TYR A 55 14.44 -14.47 -7.83
CA TYR A 55 13.53 -13.34 -7.65
C TYR A 55 13.88 -12.11 -8.51
N GLY A 56 14.93 -12.19 -9.35
CA GLY A 56 15.36 -11.09 -10.22
C GLY A 56 15.91 -9.86 -9.48
N LEU A 57 16.34 -10.02 -8.22
CA LEU A 57 16.90 -8.95 -7.39
C LEU A 57 18.32 -8.54 -7.81
N ASP A 58 18.94 -9.35 -8.66
CA ASP A 58 20.24 -9.14 -9.31
C ASP A 58 20.16 -8.20 -10.53
N LYS A 59 18.95 -7.94 -11.05
CA LYS A 59 18.74 -7.09 -12.23
C LYS A 59 18.83 -5.58 -11.89
N PRO A 60 19.04 -4.70 -12.89
CA PRO A 60 18.96 -3.26 -12.68
C PRO A 60 17.61 -2.81 -12.09
N LEU A 61 17.61 -1.76 -11.27
CA LEU A 61 16.41 -1.27 -10.57
C LEU A 61 15.24 -0.95 -11.52
N ALA A 62 15.54 -0.37 -12.67
CA ALA A 62 14.54 -0.08 -13.69
C ALA A 62 13.87 -1.37 -14.20
N THR A 63 14.64 -2.43 -14.44
CA THR A 63 14.11 -3.72 -14.87
C THR A 63 13.27 -4.38 -13.79
N GLN A 64 13.68 -4.28 -12.52
CA GLN A 64 12.88 -4.78 -11.39
C GLN A 64 11.53 -4.08 -11.30
N PHE A 65 11.52 -2.74 -11.40
CA PHE A 65 10.29 -1.96 -11.36
C PHE A 65 9.37 -2.24 -12.56
N ILE A 66 9.92 -2.33 -13.78
CA ILE A 66 9.13 -2.63 -14.99
C ILE A 66 8.51 -4.02 -14.90
N ASN A 67 9.28 -5.03 -14.47
CA ASN A 67 8.74 -6.39 -14.31
C ASN A 67 7.64 -6.43 -13.25
N TYR A 68 7.85 -5.76 -12.12
CA TYR A 68 6.86 -5.65 -11.05
C TYR A 68 5.57 -4.97 -11.53
N LEU A 69 5.70 -3.83 -12.22
CA LEU A 69 4.56 -3.12 -12.78
C LEU A 69 3.84 -3.95 -13.86
N GLY A 70 4.59 -4.67 -14.70
CA GLY A 70 4.05 -5.58 -15.70
C GLY A 70 3.25 -6.73 -15.07
N SER A 71 3.75 -7.34 -14.00
CA SER A 71 3.02 -8.38 -13.24
C SER A 71 1.70 -7.85 -12.68
N ILE A 72 1.70 -6.65 -12.11
CA ILE A 72 0.49 -6.03 -11.55
C ILE A 72 -0.52 -5.69 -12.66
N VAL A 73 -0.09 -5.03 -13.72
CA VAL A 73 -1.00 -4.52 -14.75
C VAL A 73 -1.54 -5.63 -15.63
N LEU A 74 -0.73 -6.65 -15.95
CA LEU A 74 -1.12 -7.71 -16.88
C LEU A 74 -1.77 -8.91 -16.18
N HIS A 75 -1.33 -9.24 -14.97
CA HIS A 75 -1.76 -10.45 -14.27
C HIS A 75 -2.47 -10.17 -12.94
N GLY A 76 -2.50 -8.91 -12.47
CA GLY A 76 -3.02 -8.59 -11.15
C GLY A 76 -2.19 -9.19 -10.02
N ASP A 77 -0.93 -9.55 -10.27
CA ASP A 77 -0.06 -10.25 -9.32
C ASP A 77 0.86 -9.26 -8.61
N LEU A 78 0.68 -9.12 -7.29
CA LEU A 78 1.54 -8.30 -6.42
C LEU A 78 2.89 -8.98 -6.11
N GLY A 79 3.06 -10.22 -6.55
CA GLY A 79 4.29 -10.99 -6.44
C GLY A 79 4.37 -11.89 -5.20
N PRO A 80 5.47 -12.65 -5.09
CA PRO A 80 5.69 -13.55 -3.98
C PRO A 80 6.06 -12.80 -2.69
N THR A 81 5.74 -13.38 -1.54
CA THR A 81 6.26 -12.86 -0.26
C THR A 81 7.68 -13.36 -0.01
N PHE A 82 8.55 -12.42 0.37
CA PHE A 82 9.92 -12.73 0.75
C PHE A 82 10.05 -13.28 2.17
N ARG A 83 9.04 -13.08 3.03
CA ARG A 83 9.05 -13.58 4.42
C ARG A 83 8.43 -14.96 4.58
N GLN A 84 7.43 -15.32 3.77
CA GLN A 84 6.71 -16.59 3.89
C GLN A 84 6.81 -17.37 2.57
N PRO A 85 7.84 -18.21 2.40
CA PRO A 85 8.04 -18.97 1.17
C PRO A 85 6.79 -19.78 0.79
N GLY A 86 6.40 -19.72 -0.48
CA GLY A 86 5.25 -20.48 -1.02
C GLY A 86 3.91 -19.75 -1.01
N ARG A 87 3.85 -18.53 -0.45
CA ARG A 87 2.65 -17.67 -0.53
C ARG A 87 2.86 -16.48 -1.44
N THR A 88 1.77 -15.92 -1.95
CA THR A 88 1.77 -14.65 -2.68
C THR A 88 1.31 -13.52 -1.77
N VAL A 89 1.65 -12.28 -2.13
CA VAL A 89 1.11 -11.09 -1.45
C VAL A 89 -0.41 -11.02 -1.63
N ASN A 90 -0.93 -11.47 -2.78
CA ASN A 90 -2.37 -11.54 -3.04
C ASN A 90 -3.10 -12.41 -2.01
N ASP A 91 -2.53 -13.55 -1.61
CA ASP A 91 -3.15 -14.44 -0.61
C ASP A 91 -3.24 -13.74 0.75
N ILE A 92 -2.16 -13.07 1.16
CA ILE A 92 -2.08 -12.37 2.44
C ILE A 92 -3.09 -11.21 2.47
N VAL A 93 -3.16 -10.45 1.37
CA VAL A 93 -4.13 -9.35 1.22
C VAL A 93 -5.54 -9.91 1.24
N GLY A 94 -5.83 -10.99 0.51
CA GLY A 94 -7.14 -11.62 0.47
C GLY A 94 -7.63 -12.06 1.85
N GLU A 95 -6.75 -12.62 2.68
CA GLU A 95 -7.07 -13.02 4.06
C GLU A 95 -7.26 -11.83 5.01
N SER A 96 -6.45 -10.78 4.85
CA SER A 96 -6.45 -9.62 5.77
C SER A 96 -7.48 -8.56 5.42
N PHE A 97 -7.89 -8.50 4.14
CA PHE A 97 -8.85 -7.53 3.61
C PHE A 97 -10.22 -7.56 4.33
N PRO A 98 -10.90 -8.71 4.55
CA PRO A 98 -12.21 -8.71 5.18
C PRO A 98 -12.18 -8.18 6.61
N ILE A 99 -11.12 -8.50 7.37
CA ILE A 99 -10.93 -8.00 8.74
C ILE A 99 -10.77 -6.46 8.72
N SER A 100 -9.92 -5.96 7.82
CA SER A 100 -9.68 -4.52 7.65
C SER A 100 -10.94 -3.79 7.19
N ALA A 101 -11.71 -4.39 6.28
CA ALA A 101 -12.96 -3.85 5.79
C ALA A 101 -14.01 -3.75 6.91
N GLN A 102 -14.14 -4.79 7.74
CA GLN A 102 -15.05 -4.76 8.89
C GLN A 102 -14.69 -3.64 9.88
N LEU A 103 -13.41 -3.54 10.25
CA LEU A 103 -12.93 -2.47 11.13
C LEU A 103 -13.14 -1.08 10.52
N GLY A 104 -12.85 -0.92 9.22
CA GLY A 104 -13.06 0.32 8.48
C GLY A 104 -14.54 0.73 8.44
N LEU A 105 -15.44 -0.22 8.19
CA LEU A 105 -16.88 0.03 8.19
C LEU A 105 -17.40 0.45 9.57
N MET A 106 -16.90 -0.19 10.64
CA MET A 106 -17.23 0.20 12.02
C MET A 106 -16.73 1.61 12.35
N ALA A 107 -15.49 1.92 11.94
CA ALA A 107 -14.90 3.25 12.14
C ALA A 107 -15.68 4.34 11.39
N ILE A 108 -16.07 4.08 10.13
CA ILE A 108 -16.92 4.99 9.35
C ILE A 108 -18.29 5.14 10.03
N GLY A 109 -18.89 4.05 10.49
CA GLY A 109 -20.16 4.09 11.23
C GLY A 109 -20.08 5.00 12.45
N LEU A 110 -19.08 4.82 13.30
CA LEU A 110 -18.84 5.69 14.46
C LEU A 110 -18.56 7.14 14.07
N ALA A 111 -17.73 7.35 13.05
CA ALA A 111 -17.42 8.69 12.55
C ALA A 111 -18.66 9.42 12.02
N LEU A 112 -19.60 8.72 11.40
CA LEU A 112 -20.87 9.30 10.97
C LEU A 112 -21.79 9.59 12.17
N ILE A 113 -21.90 8.66 13.12
CA ILE A 113 -22.74 8.82 14.32
C ILE A 113 -22.27 10.01 15.17
N ILE A 114 -20.96 10.24 15.29
CA ILE A 114 -20.41 11.34 16.10
C ILE A 114 -20.25 12.61 15.24
N GLY A 115 -19.71 12.46 14.04
CA GLY A 115 -19.37 13.58 13.16
C GLY A 115 -20.58 14.31 12.59
N ILE A 116 -21.68 13.62 12.30
CA ILE A 116 -22.89 14.29 11.79
C ILE A 116 -23.52 15.17 12.89
N PRO A 117 -23.81 14.69 14.12
CA PRO A 117 -24.32 15.55 15.18
C PRO A 117 -23.36 16.67 15.55
N ALA A 118 -22.05 16.39 15.66
CA ALA A 118 -21.05 17.42 15.94
C ALA A 118 -21.03 18.49 14.84
N GLY A 119 -21.10 18.08 13.56
CA GLY A 119 -21.19 18.99 12.41
C GLY A 119 -22.50 19.79 12.40
N ILE A 120 -23.62 19.19 12.81
CA ILE A 120 -24.92 19.89 12.93
C ILE A 120 -24.86 20.92 14.07
N ILE A 121 -24.29 20.58 15.24
CA ILE A 121 -24.15 21.51 16.37
C ILE A 121 -23.20 22.65 16.01
N ALA A 122 -22.06 22.34 15.38
CA ALA A 122 -21.10 23.33 14.90
C ALA A 122 -21.71 24.23 13.81
N ALA A 123 -22.56 23.66 12.95
CA ALA A 123 -23.42 24.44 12.07
C ALA A 123 -24.33 25.30 12.95
N LEU A 124 -25.34 24.81 13.66
CA LEU A 124 -26.30 25.65 14.38
C LEU A 124 -25.71 26.73 15.32
N ASN A 125 -24.51 26.54 15.86
CA ASN A 125 -23.77 27.52 16.66
C ASN A 125 -22.78 28.40 15.86
N HIS A 126 -22.98 28.53 14.54
CA HIS A 126 -22.21 29.43 13.69
C HIS A 126 -22.16 30.81 14.35
N ASN A 127 -20.96 31.43 14.41
CA ASN A 127 -20.70 32.75 14.99
C ASN A 127 -20.51 32.79 16.53
N THR A 128 -20.08 31.69 17.16
CA THR A 128 -19.66 31.69 18.58
C THR A 128 -18.15 31.90 18.72
N TRP A 129 -17.73 32.47 19.85
CA TRP A 129 -16.34 32.80 20.22
C TRP A 129 -15.33 31.63 20.07
N ALA A 130 -15.80 30.38 20.04
CA ALA A 130 -14.98 29.21 19.76
C ALA A 130 -14.46 29.14 18.30
N ASP A 131 -15.17 29.71 17.32
CA ASP A 131 -14.71 29.77 15.91
C ASP A 131 -13.49 30.70 15.74
N TYR A 132 -13.43 31.79 16.53
CA TYR A 132 -12.32 32.75 16.48
C TYR A 132 -11.01 32.22 17.07
N LEU A 133 -11.07 31.19 17.92
CA LEU A 133 -9.87 30.55 18.50
C LEU A 133 -9.33 29.39 17.66
N ALA A 134 -10.13 28.84 16.73
CA ALA A 134 -9.75 27.73 15.87
C ALA A 134 -9.33 28.16 14.45
N SER A 135 -9.34 29.46 14.16
CA SER A 135 -8.91 30.08 12.89
C SER A 135 -7.43 30.46 12.90
#